data_AF-A0AAD8CFW0-F1
#
_entry.id   AF-A0AAD8CFW0-F1
#
_cell.length_a   1.000
_cell.length_b   1.000
_cell.length_c   1.000
_cell.angle_alpha   90.00
_cell.angle_beta   90.00
_cell.angle_gamma   90.00
#
_symmetry.space_group_name_H-M   'P 1'
#
loop_
_entity.id
_entity.type
_entity.pdbx_description
1 polymer ?
#
loop_
_entity_poly.entity_id
_entity_poly.type
_entity_poly.pdbx_seq_one_letter_code
_entity_poly.pdbx_strand_id
1 'polypeptide(L)'
;VEWISYYLLKNIATIQKSVEWISYYLLKNIATIQKSVEWISYYLLKNIATIQKSVVWISYYLLKRSLLLFSREMKMGFLGRTCLIVLSLLPAVSTQDAWRVVGSDQPVIAEPGDDVILPCHISPRVSAVDMEVRWFRDAFEKPVHLYSFQENLLETQDRAYQDRTALSPPALERGDISLRLRNLRPSDRGVYTCIAHDGSQYEEGQTEVIVAAMERKLEPMGK
;
A
#
# COMPACT_ATOMS: atom_id res chain seq x y z
N VAL A 1 42.14 -54.22 0.51
CA VAL A 1 41.88 -53.16 -0.49
C VAL A 1 40.45 -52.62 -0.37
N GLU A 2 39.43 -53.47 -0.19
CA GLU A 2 38.01 -53.07 -0.09
C GLU A 2 37.68 -52.15 1.11
N TRP A 3 38.21 -52.43 2.30
CA TRP A 3 37.94 -51.62 3.49
C TRP A 3 38.46 -50.18 3.38
N ILE A 4 39.61 -49.98 2.74
CA ILE A 4 40.20 -48.65 2.53
C ILE A 4 39.28 -47.83 1.61
N SER A 5 38.77 -48.44 0.54
CA SER A 5 37.80 -47.82 -0.37
C SER A 5 36.50 -47.46 0.34
N TYR A 6 35.97 -48.35 1.18
CA TYR A 6 34.77 -48.08 1.99
C TYR A 6 34.94 -46.88 2.93
N TYR A 7 36.04 -46.83 3.70
CA TYR A 7 36.29 -45.71 4.62
C TYR A 7 36.54 -44.39 3.87
N LEU A 8 37.21 -44.43 2.73
CA LEU A 8 37.39 -43.27 1.86
C LEU A 8 36.04 -42.72 1.36
N LEU A 9 35.18 -43.58 0.81
CA LEU A 9 33.86 -43.17 0.31
C LEU A 9 32.97 -42.61 1.43
N LYS A 10 33.00 -43.23 2.62
CA LYS A 10 32.24 -42.74 3.77
C LYS A 10 32.74 -41.38 4.27
N ASN A 11 34.05 -41.16 4.28
CA ASN A 11 34.65 -39.88 4.64
C ASN A 11 34.29 -38.79 3.62
N ILE A 12 34.38 -39.09 2.31
CA ILE A 12 33.99 -38.18 1.24
C ILE A 12 32.52 -37.79 1.37
N ALA A 13 31.62 -38.76 1.59
CA ALA A 13 30.19 -38.50 1.75
C ALA A 13 29.88 -37.63 2.99
N THR A 14 30.65 -37.79 4.07
CA THR A 14 30.50 -37.00 5.30
C THR A 14 30.99 -35.56 5.11
N ILE A 15 32.12 -35.39 4.40
CA ILE A 15 32.67 -34.08 4.03
C ILE A 15 31.68 -33.36 3.11
N GLN A 16 31.12 -34.05 2.11
CA GLN A 16 30.16 -33.46 1.17
C GLN A 16 28.91 -32.94 1.88
N LYS A 17 28.33 -33.71 2.80
CA LYS A 17 27.20 -33.24 3.63
C LYS A 17 27.56 -32.02 4.48
N SER A 18 28.78 -31.96 4.99
CA SER A 18 29.25 -30.82 5.78
C SER A 18 29.39 -29.57 4.90
N VAL A 19 29.91 -29.71 3.68
CA VAL A 19 30.01 -28.63 2.69
C VAL A 19 28.61 -28.14 2.27
N GLU A 20 27.65 -29.03 2.05
CA GLU A 20 26.26 -28.68 1.73
C GLU A 20 25.59 -27.87 2.86
N TRP A 21 25.74 -28.32 4.10
CA TRP A 21 25.19 -27.62 5.27
C TRP A 21 25.81 -26.24 5.48
N ILE A 22 27.13 -26.11 5.35
CA ILE A 22 27.83 -24.83 5.44
C ILE A 22 27.36 -23.89 4.33
N SER A 23 27.24 -24.40 3.10
CA SER A 23 26.77 -23.63 1.95
C SER A 23 25.33 -23.12 2.15
N TYR A 24 24.43 -23.98 2.65
CA TYR A 24 23.05 -23.60 2.97
C TYR A 24 22.98 -22.46 4.00
N TYR A 25 23.72 -22.58 5.11
CA TYR A 25 23.73 -21.54 6.14
C TYR A 25 24.33 -20.22 5.65
N LEU A 26 25.41 -20.28 4.86
CA LEU A 26 26.01 -19.09 4.27
C LEU A 26 25.04 -18.39 3.31
N LEU A 27 24.38 -19.13 2.42
CA LEU A 27 23.40 -18.58 1.49
C LEU A 27 22.20 -17.95 2.22
N LYS A 28 21.70 -18.59 3.27
CA LYS A 28 20.60 -18.07 4.07
C LYS A 28 20.97 -16.77 4.80
N ASN A 29 22.18 -16.71 5.35
CA ASN A 29 22.69 -15.48 6.00
C ASN A 29 22.89 -14.35 4.98
N ILE A 30 23.45 -14.64 3.81
CA ILE A 30 23.60 -13.67 2.71
C ILE A 30 22.23 -13.13 2.27
N ALA A 31 21.24 -14.00 2.06
CA ALA A 31 19.89 -13.59 1.68
C ALA A 31 19.24 -12.67 2.73
N THR A 32 19.48 -12.93 4.01
CA THR A 32 18.96 -12.10 5.12
C THR A 32 19.64 -10.73 5.18
N ILE A 33 20.96 -10.68 4.97
CA ILE A 33 21.74 -9.44 4.88
C ILE A 33 21.30 -8.63 3.66
N GLN A 34 21.10 -9.29 2.52
CA GLN A 34 20.67 -8.64 1.28
C GLN A 34 19.30 -7.99 1.44
N LYS A 35 18.33 -8.68 2.06
CA LYS A 35 17.05 -8.08 2.42
C LYS A 35 17.20 -6.85 3.32
N SER A 36 18.09 -6.92 4.31
CA SER A 36 18.35 -5.78 5.21
C SER A 36 18.93 -4.58 4.44
N VAL A 37 19.85 -4.82 3.49
CA VAL A 37 20.44 -3.79 2.63
C VAL A 37 19.39 -3.19 1.68
N GLU A 38 18.50 -3.99 1.11
CA GLU A 38 17.39 -3.54 0.26
C GLU A 38 16.42 -2.64 1.04
N TRP A 39 16.03 -3.06 2.25
CA TRP A 39 15.19 -2.27 3.15
C TRP A 39 15.82 -0.93 3.54
N ILE A 40 17.10 -0.93 3.91
CA ILE A 40 17.83 0.30 4.27
C ILE A 40 17.94 1.23 3.06
N SER A 41 18.31 0.68 1.90
CA SER A 41 18.42 1.46 0.66
C SER A 41 17.08 2.09 0.27
N TYR A 42 15.98 1.35 0.41
CA TYR A 42 14.63 1.85 0.16
C TYR A 42 14.27 3.05 1.05
N TYR A 43 14.43 2.94 2.38
CA TYR A 43 14.09 4.04 3.28
C TYR A 43 14.95 5.28 3.05
N LEU A 44 16.24 5.09 2.74
CA LEU A 44 17.13 6.19 2.37
C LEU A 44 16.69 6.88 1.07
N LEU A 45 16.32 6.11 0.04
CA LEU A 45 15.85 6.65 -1.24
C LEU A 45 14.49 7.35 -1.11
N LYS A 46 13.55 6.80 -0.33
CA LYS A 46 12.22 7.40 -0.10
C LYS A 46 12.34 8.77 0.59
N ASN A 47 13.24 8.91 1.55
CA ASN A 47 13.52 10.19 2.21
C ASN A 47 14.13 11.22 1.24
N ILE A 48 15.08 10.81 0.39
CA ILE A 48 15.68 11.68 -0.64
C ILE A 48 14.62 12.14 -1.65
N ALA A 49 13.77 11.24 -2.14
CA ALA A 49 12.69 11.56 -3.08
C ALA A 49 11.69 12.55 -2.47
N THR A 50 11.35 12.40 -1.18
CA THR A 50 10.44 13.30 -0.46
C THR A 50 11.05 14.70 -0.29
N ILE A 51 12.35 14.79 0.01
CA ILE A 51 13.10 16.05 0.09
C ILE A 51 13.19 16.71 -1.29
N GLN A 52 13.52 15.95 -2.34
CA GLN A 52 13.57 16.45 -3.72
C GLN A 52 12.21 17.02 -4.16
N LYS A 53 11.11 16.34 -3.84
CA LYS A 53 9.75 16.84 -4.14
C LYS A 53 9.44 18.16 -3.44
N SER A 54 9.84 18.29 -2.18
CA SER A 54 9.69 19.55 -1.42
C SER A 54 10.49 20.68 -2.07
N VAL A 55 11.73 20.42 -2.50
CA VAL A 55 12.58 21.39 -3.21
C VAL A 55 12.00 21.78 -4.58
N VAL A 56 11.45 20.83 -5.34
CA VAL A 56 10.78 21.09 -6.63
C VAL A 56 9.51 21.93 -6.43
N TRP A 57 8.69 21.62 -5.42
CA TRP A 57 7.50 22.41 -5.10
C TRP A 57 7.86 23.84 -4.67
N ILE A 58 8.83 23.99 -3.76
CA ILE A 58 9.29 25.31 -3.31
C ILE A 58 9.81 26.12 -4.50
N SER A 59 10.63 25.53 -5.36
CA SER A 59 11.17 26.24 -6.53
C SER A 59 10.07 26.65 -7.53
N TYR A 60 9.08 25.78 -7.81
CA TYR A 60 7.91 26.11 -8.63
C TYR A 60 7.12 27.30 -8.06
N TYR A 61 6.81 27.30 -6.76
CA TYR A 61 6.04 28.38 -6.14
C TYR A 61 6.80 29.71 -6.10
N LEU A 62 8.11 29.67 -5.87
CA LEU A 62 8.96 30.85 -5.92
C LEU A 62 9.05 31.42 -7.33
N LEU A 63 9.15 30.57 -8.37
CA LEU A 63 9.13 31.00 -9.77
C LEU A 63 7.78 31.63 -10.14
N LYS A 64 6.67 30.96 -9.79
CA LYS A 64 5.31 31.43 -10.06
C LYS A 64 5.01 32.77 -9.38
N ARG A 65 5.45 32.94 -8.12
CA ARG A 65 5.32 34.19 -7.38
C ARG A 65 6.14 35.32 -8.00
N SER A 66 7.35 35.03 -8.46
CA SER A 66 8.21 36.01 -9.13
C SER A 66 7.63 36.46 -10.48
N LEU A 67 7.08 35.51 -11.27
CA LEU A 67 6.35 35.80 -12.50
C LEU A 67 5.08 36.63 -12.26
N LEU A 68 4.34 36.33 -11.19
CA LEU A 68 3.15 37.09 -10.79
C LEU A 68 3.50 38.51 -10.34
N LEU A 69 4.61 38.70 -9.62
CA LEU A 69 5.08 40.03 -9.21
C LEU A 69 5.58 40.83 -10.42
N PHE A 70 6.33 40.20 -11.34
CA PHE A 70 6.76 40.82 -12.60
C PHE A 70 5.57 41.23 -13.49
N SER A 71 4.49 40.43 -13.50
CA SER A 71 3.24 40.79 -14.19
C SER A 71 2.53 42.00 -13.57
N ARG A 72 2.75 42.25 -12.27
CA ARG A 72 2.12 43.33 -11.51
C ARG A 72 2.84 44.68 -11.68
N GLU A 73 4.12 44.65 -12.06
CA GLU A 73 4.95 45.84 -12.29
C GLU A 73 4.90 46.36 -13.74
N MET A 74 4.58 45.51 -14.72
CA MET A 74 4.33 45.95 -16.10
C MET A 74 2.93 46.56 -16.24
N LYS A 75 2.86 47.83 -16.67
CA LYS A 75 1.61 48.46 -17.12
C LYS A 75 1.04 47.65 -18.30
N MET A 76 -0.02 46.88 -18.03
CA MET A 76 -0.73 46.05 -19.00
C MET A 76 -1.31 46.91 -20.14
N GLY A 77 -0.56 47.02 -21.24
CA GLY A 77 -1.05 47.52 -22.52
C GLY A 77 -1.97 46.52 -23.22
N PHE A 78 -2.46 46.87 -24.43
CA PHE A 78 -3.43 46.09 -25.23
C PHE A 78 -3.08 44.59 -25.39
N LEU A 79 -1.78 44.25 -25.41
CA LEU A 79 -1.24 42.88 -25.44
C LEU A 79 -1.57 42.03 -24.19
N GLY A 80 -1.73 42.66 -23.03
CA GLY A 80 -2.10 41.99 -21.78
C GLY A 80 -3.57 41.53 -21.76
N ARG A 81 -4.46 42.30 -22.41
CA ARG A 81 -5.88 41.93 -22.56
C ARG A 81 -6.07 40.78 -23.54
N THR A 82 -5.31 40.77 -24.65
CA THR A 82 -5.29 39.62 -25.58
C THR A 82 -4.70 38.37 -24.91
N CYS A 83 -3.69 38.53 -24.05
CA CYS A 83 -3.08 37.40 -23.32
C CYS A 83 -4.05 36.74 -22.31
N LEU A 84 -4.91 37.51 -21.63
CA LEU A 84 -5.93 36.99 -20.72
C LEU A 84 -7.05 36.23 -21.47
N ILE A 85 -7.47 36.74 -22.63
CA ILE A 85 -8.46 36.06 -23.48
C ILE A 85 -7.87 34.75 -24.03
N VAL A 86 -6.60 34.76 -24.47
CA VAL A 86 -5.89 33.55 -24.89
C VAL A 86 -5.71 32.56 -23.74
N LEU A 87 -5.43 33.01 -22.52
CA LEU A 87 -5.35 32.13 -21.34
C LEU A 87 -6.70 31.50 -20.97
N SER A 88 -7.81 32.20 -21.19
CA SER A 88 -9.17 31.68 -20.95
C SER A 88 -9.67 30.73 -22.06
N LEU A 89 -9.05 30.81 -23.25
CA LEU A 89 -9.30 29.93 -24.40
C LEU A 89 -8.37 28.72 -24.43
N LEU A 90 -7.31 28.70 -23.60
CA LEU A 90 -6.60 27.45 -23.34
C LEU A 90 -7.63 26.51 -22.70
N PRO A 91 -7.78 25.26 -23.21
CA PRO A 91 -8.52 24.27 -22.46
C PRO A 91 -7.90 24.26 -21.06
N ALA A 92 -8.73 24.36 -20.03
CA ALA A 92 -8.28 24.00 -18.70
C ALA A 92 -7.65 22.62 -18.88
N VAL A 93 -6.34 22.52 -18.70
CA VAL A 93 -5.69 21.22 -18.55
C VAL A 93 -6.31 20.67 -17.28
N SER A 94 -7.44 19.99 -17.46
CA SER A 94 -7.98 19.09 -16.47
C SER A 94 -6.83 18.13 -16.23
N THR A 95 -6.22 18.19 -15.06
CA THR A 95 -5.32 17.15 -14.59
C THR A 95 -6.19 15.92 -14.36
N GLN A 96 -6.54 15.25 -15.46
CA GLN A 96 -7.46 14.11 -15.51
C GLN A 96 -6.76 12.81 -15.11
N ASP A 97 -5.67 12.91 -14.34
CA ASP A 97 -4.80 11.80 -13.95
C ASP A 97 -4.75 11.54 -12.44
N ALA A 98 -5.48 12.32 -11.62
CA ALA A 98 -5.54 12.07 -10.19
C ALA A 98 -6.57 10.95 -9.90
N TRP A 99 -6.08 9.81 -9.42
CA TRP A 99 -6.93 8.76 -8.87
C TRP A 99 -7.30 9.10 -7.43
N ARG A 100 -8.34 8.47 -6.89
CA ARG A 100 -8.76 8.58 -5.49
C ARG A 100 -9.09 7.22 -4.92
N VAL A 101 -9.02 7.10 -3.60
CA VAL A 101 -9.48 5.91 -2.88
C VAL A 101 -10.91 6.14 -2.39
N VAL A 102 -11.75 5.14 -2.57
CA VAL A 102 -13.17 5.17 -2.20
C VAL A 102 -13.46 3.99 -1.29
N GLY A 103 -13.78 4.29 -0.03
CA GLY A 103 -14.25 3.31 0.95
C GLY A 103 -15.74 3.01 0.82
N SER A 104 -16.35 2.51 1.89
CA SER A 104 -17.78 2.18 1.92
C SER A 104 -18.58 3.22 2.70
N ASP A 105 -19.61 3.78 2.06
CA ASP A 105 -20.58 4.66 2.73
C ASP A 105 -21.52 3.89 3.68
N GLN A 106 -21.65 2.57 3.48
CA GLN A 106 -22.45 1.69 4.33
C GLN A 106 -21.57 0.89 5.27
N PRO A 107 -21.95 0.74 6.55
CA PRO A 107 -21.21 -0.08 7.49
C PRO A 107 -21.32 -1.56 7.13
N VAL A 108 -20.22 -2.29 7.33
CA VAL A 108 -20.21 -3.76 7.23
C VAL A 108 -20.71 -4.31 8.56
N ILE A 109 -21.90 -4.91 8.52
CA ILE A 109 -22.55 -5.52 9.70
C ILE A 109 -22.40 -7.04 9.61
N ALA A 110 -21.81 -7.66 10.64
CA ALA A 110 -21.63 -9.11 10.69
C ALA A 110 -21.56 -9.62 12.13
N GLU A 111 -21.76 -10.93 12.30
CA GLU A 111 -21.74 -11.58 13.60
C GLU A 111 -20.31 -11.90 14.06
N PRO A 112 -20.05 -12.02 15.38
CA PRO A 112 -18.79 -12.56 15.87
C PRO A 112 -18.49 -13.94 15.28
N GLY A 113 -17.28 -14.13 14.74
CA GLY A 113 -16.83 -15.35 14.10
C GLY A 113 -16.92 -15.33 12.57
N ASP A 114 -17.65 -14.40 11.98
CA ASP A 114 -17.80 -14.29 10.53
C ASP A 114 -16.51 -13.83 9.84
N ASP A 115 -16.38 -14.20 8.56
CA ASP A 115 -15.40 -13.62 7.64
C ASP A 115 -16.07 -12.49 6.86
N VAL A 116 -15.48 -11.29 6.90
CA VAL A 116 -16.03 -10.09 6.25
C VAL A 116 -15.07 -9.50 5.22
N ILE A 117 -15.62 -8.71 4.30
CA ILE A 117 -14.85 -7.94 3.32
C ILE A 117 -15.06 -6.45 3.57
N LEU A 118 -13.94 -5.81 3.89
CA LEU A 118 -13.62 -4.39 3.97
C LEU A 118 -13.70 -3.67 2.61
N PRO A 119 -14.81 -3.12 2.08
CA PRO A 119 -14.80 -2.61 0.71
C PRO A 119 -13.92 -1.37 0.62
N CYS A 120 -13.00 -1.35 -0.33
CA CYS A 120 -12.24 -0.15 -0.67
C CYS A 120 -11.63 -0.30 -2.08
N HIS A 121 -11.70 0.74 -2.90
CA HIS A 121 -11.23 0.66 -4.28
C HIS A 121 -10.70 2.00 -4.80
N ILE A 122 -9.89 1.93 -5.84
CA ILE A 122 -9.32 3.08 -6.54
C ILE A 122 -10.27 3.50 -7.67
N SER A 123 -10.50 4.80 -7.78
CA SER A 123 -11.35 5.43 -8.79
C SER A 123 -10.61 6.57 -9.49
N PRO A 124 -10.49 6.58 -10.83
CA PRO A 124 -10.89 5.52 -11.75
C PRO A 124 -10.11 4.21 -11.51
N ARG A 125 -10.61 3.08 -12.03
CA ARG A 125 -9.96 1.78 -11.83
C ARG A 125 -8.58 1.76 -12.48
N VAL A 126 -7.55 1.71 -11.64
CA VAL A 126 -6.14 1.54 -12.02
C VAL A 126 -5.53 0.43 -11.17
N SER A 127 -4.51 -0.26 -11.69
CA SER A 127 -3.88 -1.36 -10.97
C SER A 127 -3.19 -0.87 -9.69
N ALA A 128 -3.46 -1.56 -8.57
CA ALA A 128 -2.84 -1.31 -7.28
C ALA A 128 -1.68 -2.28 -6.97
N VAL A 129 -1.29 -3.14 -7.92
CA VAL A 129 -0.25 -4.18 -7.72
C VAL A 129 1.10 -3.57 -7.31
N ASP A 130 1.47 -2.45 -7.91
CA ASP A 130 2.74 -1.77 -7.62
C ASP A 130 2.60 -0.65 -6.58
N MET A 131 1.42 -0.51 -5.96
CA MET A 131 1.15 0.51 -4.94
C MET A 131 1.43 -0.03 -3.53
N GLU A 132 1.79 0.86 -2.60
CA GLU A 132 1.69 0.57 -1.18
C GLU A 132 0.20 0.66 -0.78
N VAL A 133 -0.37 -0.46 -0.32
CA VAL A 133 -1.74 -0.52 0.20
C VAL A 133 -1.68 -0.76 1.70
N ARG A 134 -2.27 0.14 2.48
CA ARG A 134 -2.26 0.06 3.94
C ARG A 134 -3.68 0.14 4.48
N TRP A 135 -4.00 -0.75 5.41
CA TRP A 135 -5.18 -0.67 6.24
C TRP A 135 -4.76 -0.40 7.68
N PHE A 136 -5.40 0.56 8.35
CA PHE A 136 -5.18 0.85 9.76
C PHE A 136 -6.48 1.30 10.43
N ARG A 137 -6.48 1.31 11.77
CA ARG A 137 -7.62 1.70 12.58
C ARG A 137 -7.22 2.71 13.64
N ASP A 138 -6.36 2.29 14.56
CA ASP A 138 -6.00 3.09 15.74
C ASP A 138 -4.62 3.75 15.61
N ALA A 139 -3.63 3.03 15.07
CA ALA A 139 -2.25 3.49 14.96
C ALA A 139 -1.68 3.21 13.56
N PHE A 140 -1.03 4.20 12.98
CA PHE A 140 -0.45 4.09 11.64
C PHE A 140 0.78 3.17 11.61
N GLU A 141 1.57 3.16 12.69
CA GLU A 141 2.77 2.31 12.81
C GLU A 141 2.45 0.82 13.01
N LYS A 142 1.21 0.51 13.43
CA LYS A 142 0.71 -0.85 13.62
C LYS A 142 -0.50 -1.08 12.71
N PRO A 143 -0.28 -1.21 11.39
CA PRO A 143 -1.36 -1.41 10.45
C PRO A 143 -2.12 -2.71 10.72
N VAL A 144 -3.41 -2.66 10.41
CA VAL A 144 -4.27 -3.84 10.29
C VAL A 144 -3.78 -4.73 9.16
N HIS A 145 -3.33 -4.17 8.06
CA HIS A 145 -2.69 -4.89 6.96
C HIS A 145 -1.76 -3.96 6.18
N LEU A 146 -0.63 -4.47 5.71
CA LEU A 146 0.30 -3.74 4.86
C LEU A 146 0.73 -4.61 3.67
N TYR A 147 0.51 -4.08 2.47
CA TYR A 147 0.96 -4.65 1.21
C TYR A 147 1.87 -3.63 0.53
N SER A 148 3.06 -4.07 0.13
CA SER A 148 4.04 -3.25 -0.59
C SER A 148 5.02 -4.16 -1.28
N PHE A 149 5.62 -3.71 -2.39
CA PHE A 149 6.56 -4.51 -3.18
C PHE A 149 5.98 -5.86 -3.62
N GLN A 150 4.70 -5.88 -3.94
CA GLN A 150 3.96 -7.08 -4.34
C GLN A 150 3.88 -8.17 -3.26
N GLU A 151 4.19 -7.85 -2.00
CA GLU A 151 4.18 -8.77 -0.87
C GLU A 151 3.38 -8.23 0.33
N ASN A 152 2.87 -9.14 1.16
CA ASN A 152 2.24 -8.80 2.45
C ASN A 152 3.32 -8.69 3.54
N LEU A 153 3.39 -7.55 4.21
CA LEU A 153 4.45 -7.24 5.18
C LEU A 153 4.03 -7.53 6.63
N LEU A 154 3.98 -8.81 6.97
CA LEU A 154 3.47 -9.33 8.25
C LEU A 154 4.27 -8.85 9.49
N GLU A 155 5.55 -8.54 9.35
CA GLU A 155 6.43 -8.15 10.47
C GLU A 155 6.01 -6.83 11.13
N THR A 156 5.43 -5.93 10.34
CA THR A 156 4.96 -4.61 10.80
C THR A 156 3.50 -4.61 11.22
N GLN A 157 2.76 -5.68 10.91
CA GLN A 157 1.34 -5.80 11.15
C GLN A 157 1.03 -5.91 12.65
N ASP A 158 -0.07 -5.31 13.08
CA ASP A 158 -0.57 -5.50 14.44
C ASP A 158 -0.91 -6.98 14.70
N ARG A 159 -0.41 -7.51 15.83
CA ARG A 159 -0.58 -8.90 16.25
C ARG A 159 -2.03 -9.34 16.36
N ALA A 160 -2.97 -8.43 16.62
CA ALA A 160 -4.40 -8.75 16.67
C ALA A 160 -4.98 -9.20 15.33
N TYR A 161 -4.32 -8.86 14.22
CA TYR A 161 -4.77 -9.06 12.84
C TYR A 161 -3.91 -10.04 12.03
N GLN A 162 -2.76 -10.47 12.57
CA GLN A 162 -1.91 -11.49 11.95
C GLN A 162 -2.72 -12.75 11.62
N ASP A 163 -2.49 -13.31 10.43
CA ASP A 163 -3.18 -14.48 9.84
C ASP A 163 -4.70 -14.35 9.66
N ARG A 164 -5.28 -13.19 9.98
CA ARG A 164 -6.72 -12.92 9.85
C ARG A 164 -7.05 -12.04 8.67
N THR A 165 -6.06 -11.38 8.08
CA THR A 165 -6.27 -10.40 7.01
C THR A 165 -5.66 -10.85 5.69
N ALA A 166 -6.32 -10.55 4.57
CA ALA A 166 -5.75 -10.75 3.25
C ALA A 166 -6.29 -9.75 2.23
N LEU A 167 -5.43 -9.32 1.31
CA LEU A 167 -5.82 -8.72 0.04
C LEU A 167 -5.86 -9.79 -1.05
N SER A 168 -6.66 -9.56 -2.10
CA SER A 168 -6.80 -10.47 -3.23
C SER A 168 -5.90 -9.99 -4.39
N PRO A 169 -4.82 -10.70 -4.77
CA PRO A 169 -3.95 -10.26 -5.86
C PRO A 169 -4.68 -10.01 -7.19
N PRO A 170 -5.61 -10.87 -7.63
CA PRO A 170 -6.40 -10.58 -8.84
C PRO A 170 -7.31 -9.35 -8.72
N ALA A 171 -7.65 -8.93 -7.50
CA ALA A 171 -8.48 -7.74 -7.27
C ALA A 171 -7.64 -6.46 -7.34
N LEU A 172 -6.40 -6.52 -6.84
CA LEU A 172 -5.43 -5.42 -6.93
C LEU A 172 -5.16 -5.01 -8.38
N GLU A 173 -5.09 -5.96 -9.31
CA GLU A 173 -4.96 -5.67 -10.76
C GLU A 173 -6.08 -4.77 -11.30
N ARG A 174 -7.26 -4.79 -10.67
CA ARG A 174 -8.43 -3.99 -11.05
C ARG A 174 -8.63 -2.74 -10.17
N GLY A 175 -7.67 -2.44 -9.29
CA GLY A 175 -7.75 -1.34 -8.34
C GLY A 175 -8.66 -1.60 -7.15
N ASP A 176 -9.03 -2.85 -6.90
CA ASP A 176 -9.81 -3.22 -5.73
C ASP A 176 -8.86 -3.63 -4.60
N ILE A 177 -8.82 -2.79 -3.56
CA ILE A 177 -7.95 -2.90 -2.39
C ILE A 177 -8.73 -3.36 -1.15
N SER A 178 -9.88 -4.02 -1.38
CA SER A 178 -10.75 -4.50 -0.31
C SER A 178 -10.06 -5.53 0.57
N LEU A 179 -10.23 -5.38 1.89
CA LEU A 179 -9.59 -6.23 2.89
C LEU A 179 -10.50 -7.35 3.32
N ARG A 180 -10.07 -8.60 3.17
CA ARG A 180 -10.73 -9.71 3.86
C ARG A 180 -10.25 -9.74 5.31
N LEU A 181 -11.17 -9.71 6.28
CA LEU A 181 -10.92 -9.90 7.70
C LEU A 181 -11.66 -11.15 8.20
N ARG A 182 -10.91 -12.10 8.75
CA ARG A 182 -11.40 -13.41 9.19
C ARG A 182 -11.68 -13.48 10.68
N ASN A 183 -12.64 -14.33 11.05
CA ASN A 183 -12.99 -14.62 12.43
C ASN A 183 -13.24 -13.32 13.22
N LEU A 184 -14.23 -12.55 12.79
CA LEU A 184 -14.54 -11.22 13.32
C LEU A 184 -14.76 -11.27 14.85
N ARG A 185 -14.15 -10.35 15.58
CA ARG A 185 -14.21 -10.27 17.05
C ARG A 185 -14.94 -9.00 17.46
N PRO A 186 -15.60 -8.96 18.63
CA PRO A 186 -16.18 -7.72 19.15
C PRO A 186 -15.16 -6.56 19.23
N SER A 187 -13.89 -6.86 19.47
CA SER A 187 -12.79 -5.88 19.49
C SER A 187 -12.45 -5.29 18.12
N ASP A 188 -12.93 -5.89 17.02
CA ASP A 188 -12.68 -5.41 15.66
C ASP A 188 -13.70 -4.34 15.24
N ARG A 189 -14.71 -4.04 16.06
CA ARG A 189 -15.62 -2.92 15.80
C ARG A 189 -14.84 -1.61 15.64
N GLY A 190 -15.20 -0.81 14.64
CA GLY A 190 -14.65 0.53 14.45
C GLY A 190 -14.57 0.98 12.99
N VAL A 191 -14.00 2.16 12.78
CA VAL A 191 -13.76 2.73 11.44
C VAL A 191 -12.35 2.38 11.00
N TYR A 192 -12.25 1.69 9.88
CA TYR A 192 -11.00 1.32 9.23
C TYR A 192 -10.69 2.29 8.11
N THR A 193 -9.44 2.72 8.01
CA THR A 193 -8.95 3.56 6.92
C THR A 193 -8.10 2.71 5.98
N CYS A 194 -8.43 2.75 4.69
CA CYS A 194 -7.65 2.18 3.61
C CYS A 194 -6.88 3.28 2.89
N ILE A 195 -5.62 3.01 2.54
CA ILE A 195 -4.73 3.91 1.83
C ILE A 195 -4.18 3.20 0.61
N ALA A 196 -4.05 3.92 -0.48
CA ALA A 196 -3.16 3.57 -1.58
C ALA A 196 -2.13 4.69 -1.79
N HIS A 197 -0.90 4.30 -2.14
CA HIS A 197 0.18 5.22 -2.47
C HIS A 197 1.05 4.65 -3.60
N ASP A 198 1.11 5.34 -4.73
CA ASP A 198 1.87 4.92 -5.92
C ASP A 198 3.31 5.44 -5.95
N GLY A 199 3.76 6.06 -4.84
CA GLY A 199 5.06 6.72 -4.75
C GLY A 199 5.00 8.20 -5.11
N SER A 200 3.93 8.70 -5.76
CA SER A 200 3.71 10.08 -6.17
C SER A 200 2.49 10.72 -5.52
N GLN A 201 1.35 10.03 -5.54
CA GLN A 201 0.07 10.43 -4.99
C GLN A 201 -0.32 9.48 -3.85
N TYR A 202 -0.99 10.05 -2.85
CA TYR A 202 -1.50 9.37 -1.66
C TYR A 202 -2.98 9.70 -1.52
N GLU A 203 -3.82 8.69 -1.36
CA GLU A 203 -5.25 8.87 -1.15
C GLU A 203 -5.76 7.84 -0.14
N GLU A 204 -6.85 8.19 0.55
CA GLU A 204 -7.45 7.36 1.58
C GLU A 204 -8.97 7.28 1.44
N GLY A 205 -9.52 6.20 1.99
CA GLY A 205 -10.96 5.98 2.14
C GLY A 205 -11.25 5.30 3.47
N GLN A 206 -12.52 5.26 3.86
CA GLN A 206 -12.92 4.71 5.15
C GLN A 206 -14.06 3.70 5.00
N THR A 207 -14.05 2.70 5.87
CA THR A 207 -15.13 1.72 6.01
C THR A 207 -15.37 1.43 7.48
N GLU A 208 -16.62 1.53 7.93
CA GLU A 208 -17.03 1.17 9.27
C GLU A 208 -17.40 -0.32 9.38
N VAL A 209 -16.98 -0.96 10.48
CA VAL A 209 -17.37 -2.33 10.85
C VAL A 209 -18.18 -2.32 12.13
N ILE A 210 -19.37 -2.92 12.06
CA ILE A 210 -20.28 -3.13 13.19
C ILE A 210 -20.39 -4.62 13.45
N VAL A 211 -20.03 -5.01 14.67
CA VAL A 211 -20.15 -6.40 15.14
C VAL A 211 -21.46 -6.54 15.90
N ALA A 212 -22.45 -7.21 15.31
CA ALA A 212 -23.77 -7.40 15.88
C ALA A 212 -24.41 -8.69 15.36
N ALA A 213 -25.24 -9.34 16.19
CA ALA A 213 -26.07 -10.46 15.75
C ALA A 213 -27.15 -9.94 14.78
N MET A 214 -27.30 -10.58 13.63
CA MET A 214 -28.31 -10.20 12.65
C MET A 214 -29.66 -10.76 13.14
N GLU A 215 -30.62 -9.89 13.47
CA GLU A 215 -31.97 -10.35 13.79
C GLU A 215 -32.57 -11.05 12.55
N ARG A 216 -32.74 -12.37 12.63
CA ARG A 216 -33.47 -13.14 11.62
C ARG A 216 -34.92 -12.64 11.59
N LYS A 217 -35.29 -11.87 10.56
CA LYS A 217 -36.70 -11.66 10.20
C LYS A 217 -37.33 -13.03 9.92
N LEU A 218 -38.02 -13.58 10.91
CA LEU A 218 -38.92 -14.71 10.72
C LEU A 218 -40.06 -14.21 9.83
N GLU A 219 -40.06 -14.58 8.54
CA GLU A 219 -41.26 -14.45 7.72
C GLU A 219 -42.37 -15.30 8.36
N PRO A 220 -43.55 -14.73 8.66
CA PRO A 220 -44.65 -15.52 9.20
C PRO A 220 -45.10 -16.52 8.14
N MET A 221 -45.11 -17.82 8.48
CA MET A 221 -45.73 -18.85 7.66
C MET A 221 -47.16 -18.41 7.34
N GLY A 222 -47.43 -18.26 6.04
CA GLY A 222 -48.73 -17.87 5.51
C GLY A 222 -49.85 -18.72 6.11
N LYS A 223 -50.90 -18.03 6.54
CA LYS A 223 -52.18 -18.61 6.96
C LYS A 223 -52.96 -19.12 5.76
#